data_AF-A0A533XR73-F1
#
_entry.id   AF-A0A533XR73-F1
#
_cell.length_a   1.000
_cell.length_b   1.000
_cell.length_c   1.000
_cell.angle_alpha   90.00
_cell.angle_beta   90.00
_cell.angle_gamma   90.00
#
_symmetry.space_group_name_H-M   'P 1'
#
loop_
_entity.id
_entity.type
_entity.pdbx_description
1 polymer ?
#
loop_
_entity_poly.entity_id
_entity_poly.type
_entity_poly.pdbx_seq_one_letter_code
_entity_poly.pdbx_strand_id
1 'polypeptide(L)'
;KGLYYDPQNAYSVPYLWGTTGIGYNADLVTPPPKSWQALWDPRYKGKISLLNDEREVFGMALRAAGESLNATQPAKLEAAKAQLMAQKALVKTYTSENYDQLLVSDEVVLAHGWSGTILRAAAERPSIKYVIPKEGGTIWQDNLCVLKSSQHQDDAMTL
;
A
#
# COMPACT_ATOMS: atom_id res chain seq x y z
N LYS A 1 3.82 14.41 20.60
CA LYS A 1 4.45 15.75 20.42
C LYS A 1 5.47 15.65 19.29
N GLY A 2 5.36 16.50 18.26
CA GLY A 2 6.23 16.46 17.08
C GLY A 2 5.63 15.76 15.86
N LEU A 3 4.31 15.64 15.78
CA LEU A 3 3.63 15.17 14.56
C LEU A 3 3.59 16.30 13.52
N TYR A 4 3.72 15.96 12.24
CA TYR A 4 3.65 16.94 11.14
C TYR A 4 2.22 17.44 10.88
N TYR A 5 1.22 16.73 11.39
CA TYR A 5 -0.19 17.08 11.41
C TYR A 5 -0.71 16.96 12.84
N ASP A 6 -1.74 17.73 13.18
CA ASP A 6 -2.36 17.78 14.51
C ASP A 6 -1.36 17.61 15.68
N PRO A 7 -0.40 18.55 15.88
CA PRO A 7 0.77 18.30 16.71
C PRO A 7 0.47 18.05 18.20
N GLN A 8 -0.74 18.42 18.62
CA GLN A 8 -1.28 18.25 19.97
C GLN A 8 -2.34 17.14 20.07
N ASN A 9 -2.65 16.40 18.99
CA ASN A 9 -3.78 15.45 18.91
C ASN A 9 -5.11 16.10 19.34
N ALA A 10 -5.32 17.36 18.99
CA ALA A 10 -6.51 18.11 19.37
C ALA A 10 -7.73 17.79 18.50
N TYR A 11 -7.50 17.24 17.30
CA TYR A 11 -8.55 16.99 16.30
C TYR A 11 -8.67 15.52 15.92
N SER A 12 -7.67 14.71 16.26
CA SER A 12 -7.59 13.33 15.84
C SER A 12 -6.95 12.44 16.89
N VAL A 13 -7.43 11.20 17.00
CA VAL A 13 -6.89 10.17 17.88
C VAL A 13 -6.43 8.98 17.02
N PRO A 14 -5.18 8.50 17.15
CA PRO A 14 -4.72 7.31 16.44
C PRO A 14 -5.61 6.11 16.71
N TYR A 15 -6.02 5.41 15.64
CA TYR A 15 -6.90 4.24 15.74
C TYR A 15 -6.23 2.98 15.20
N LEU A 16 -5.86 3.00 13.92
CA LEU A 16 -5.15 1.90 13.28
C LEU A 16 -3.85 2.41 12.66
N TRP A 17 -2.88 1.52 12.52
CA TRP A 17 -1.65 1.79 11.81
C TRP A 17 -1.18 0.53 11.12
N GLY A 18 -0.29 0.70 10.15
CA GLY A 18 0.32 -0.45 9.49
C GLY A 18 1.39 -0.03 8.51
N THR A 19 1.74 -0.99 7.66
CA THR A 19 2.71 -0.77 6.58
C THR A 19 2.10 -1.11 5.24
N THR A 20 2.72 -0.60 4.19
CA THR A 20 2.42 -0.97 2.81
C THR A 20 3.65 -1.64 2.19
N GLY A 21 3.41 -2.78 1.57
CA GLY A 21 4.45 -3.70 1.10
C GLY A 21 3.96 -4.57 -0.04
N ILE A 22 4.63 -5.70 -0.23
CA ILE A 22 4.29 -6.68 -1.26
C ILE A 22 3.73 -7.93 -0.59
N GLY A 23 2.46 -8.21 -0.83
CA GLY A 23 1.89 -9.53 -0.67
C GLY A 23 2.24 -10.41 -1.86
N TYR A 24 2.67 -11.64 -1.61
CA TYR A 24 3.03 -12.58 -2.68
C TYR A 24 2.71 -14.02 -2.29
N ASN A 25 2.42 -14.86 -3.28
CA ASN A 25 2.31 -16.30 -3.06
C ASN A 25 3.70 -16.95 -3.20
N ALA A 26 4.24 -17.50 -2.11
CA ALA A 26 5.58 -18.09 -2.07
C ALA A 26 5.72 -19.36 -2.92
N ASP A 27 4.62 -20.04 -3.26
CA ASP A 27 4.65 -21.21 -4.15
C ASP A 27 4.85 -20.79 -5.63
N LEU A 28 4.49 -19.55 -5.97
CA LEU A 28 4.46 -19.04 -7.35
C LEU A 28 5.52 -17.96 -7.62
N VAL A 29 6.04 -17.33 -6.56
CA VAL A 29 7.05 -16.26 -6.65
C VAL A 29 8.32 -16.72 -5.95
N THR A 30 9.23 -17.28 -6.74
CA THR A 30 10.56 -17.71 -6.29
C THR A 30 11.67 -17.08 -7.16
N PRO A 31 12.70 -16.46 -6.57
CA PRO A 31 12.89 -16.22 -5.13
C PRO A 31 11.88 -15.19 -4.57
N PRO A 32 11.71 -15.11 -3.23
CA PRO A 32 10.89 -14.08 -2.60
C PRO A 32 11.27 -12.67 -3.06
N PRO A 33 10.29 -11.79 -3.33
CA PRO A 33 10.57 -10.43 -3.76
C PRO A 33 11.27 -9.67 -2.64
N LYS A 34 12.33 -8.92 -2.98
CA LYS A 34 13.09 -8.09 -2.02
C LYS A 34 13.01 -6.60 -2.32
N SER A 35 12.38 -6.23 -3.43
CA SER A 35 12.39 -4.88 -4.00
C SER A 35 11.05 -4.59 -4.66
N TRP A 36 10.64 -3.32 -4.66
CA TRP A 36 9.50 -2.84 -5.46
C TRP A 36 9.62 -3.19 -6.94
N GLN A 37 10.84 -3.36 -7.45
CA GLN A 37 11.10 -3.77 -8.84
C GLN A 37 10.45 -5.10 -9.23
N ALA A 38 10.07 -5.96 -8.27
CA ALA A 38 9.29 -7.16 -8.54
C ALA A 38 7.95 -6.84 -9.24
N LEU A 39 7.36 -5.66 -8.98
CA LEU A 39 6.11 -5.21 -9.61
C LEU A 39 6.32 -4.68 -11.04
N TRP A 40 7.57 -4.58 -11.52
CA TRP A 40 7.92 -4.29 -12.90
C TRP A 40 8.42 -5.52 -13.66
N ASP A 41 8.42 -6.69 -13.03
CA ASP A 41 8.94 -7.90 -13.64
C ASP A 41 7.93 -8.47 -14.67
N PRO A 42 8.31 -8.58 -15.96
CA PRO A 42 7.41 -9.05 -17.01
C PRO A 42 6.96 -10.51 -16.81
N ARG A 43 7.65 -11.30 -15.99
CA ARG A 43 7.23 -12.67 -15.64
C ARG A 43 5.85 -12.70 -14.96
N TYR A 44 5.46 -11.61 -14.31
CA TYR A 44 4.18 -11.50 -13.58
C TYR A 44 3.15 -10.64 -14.32
N LYS A 45 3.35 -10.39 -15.62
CA LYS A 45 2.39 -9.65 -16.45
C LYS A 45 0.98 -10.24 -16.32
N GLY A 46 0.00 -9.39 -16.01
CA GLY A 46 -1.40 -9.77 -15.83
C GLY A 46 -1.67 -10.54 -14.53
N LYS A 47 -0.70 -10.60 -13.60
CA LYS A 47 -0.81 -11.24 -12.29
C LYS A 47 -0.35 -10.32 -11.15
N ILE A 48 -0.37 -9.02 -11.37
CA ILE A 48 -0.04 -7.99 -10.39
C ILE A 48 -1.29 -7.19 -10.07
N SER A 49 -1.59 -6.97 -8.79
CA SER A 49 -2.53 -5.94 -8.34
C SER A 49 -1.80 -4.80 -7.65
N LEU A 50 -2.30 -3.58 -7.84
CA LEU A 50 -1.86 -2.41 -7.10
C LEU A 50 -3.04 -1.83 -6.32
N LEU A 51 -2.77 -1.21 -5.16
CA LEU A 51 -3.77 -0.40 -4.46
C LEU A 51 -4.38 0.65 -5.41
N ASN A 52 -5.68 0.88 -5.28
CA ASN A 52 -6.35 2.03 -5.91
C ASN A 52 -6.20 3.26 -5.00
N ASP A 53 -4.95 3.66 -4.79
CA ASP A 53 -4.55 4.78 -3.94
C ASP A 53 -3.36 5.48 -4.60
N GLU A 54 -3.54 6.75 -4.96
CA GLU A 54 -2.53 7.51 -5.69
C GLU A 54 -1.27 7.75 -4.87
N ARG A 55 -1.41 7.95 -3.55
CA ARG A 55 -0.27 8.22 -2.66
C ARG A 55 0.57 6.96 -2.51
N GLU A 56 -0.06 5.82 -2.37
CA GLU A 56 0.63 4.54 -2.24
C GLU A 56 1.32 4.16 -3.55
N VAL A 57 0.63 4.27 -4.70
CA VAL A 57 1.20 3.88 -5.99
C VAL A 57 2.33 4.82 -6.43
N PHE A 58 2.20 6.13 -6.24
CA PHE A 58 3.32 7.06 -6.47
C PHE A 58 4.44 6.84 -5.45
N GLY A 59 4.11 6.61 -4.17
CA GLY A 59 5.08 6.33 -3.12
C GLY A 59 5.94 5.10 -3.44
N MET A 60 5.31 4.02 -3.91
CA MET A 60 5.97 2.82 -4.41
C MET A 60 6.96 3.13 -5.54
N ALA A 61 6.53 3.86 -6.58
CA ALA A 61 7.40 4.21 -7.71
C ALA A 61 8.57 5.10 -7.28
N LEU A 62 8.32 6.10 -6.43
CA LEU A 62 9.36 6.96 -5.86
C LEU A 62 10.37 6.13 -5.05
N ARG A 63 9.90 5.25 -4.17
CA ARG A 63 10.78 4.36 -3.40
C ARG A 63 11.59 3.43 -4.30
N ALA A 64 10.98 2.86 -5.34
CA ALA A 64 11.68 2.03 -6.32
C ALA A 64 12.81 2.77 -7.04
N ALA A 65 12.69 4.10 -7.19
CA ALA A 65 13.70 4.99 -7.74
C ALA A 65 14.71 5.54 -6.70
N GLY A 66 14.60 5.13 -5.42
CA GLY A 66 15.46 5.62 -4.34
C GLY A 66 15.05 6.99 -3.79
N GLU A 67 13.87 7.48 -4.16
CA GLU A 67 13.35 8.78 -3.76
C GLU A 67 12.49 8.70 -2.48
N SER A 68 12.23 9.86 -1.88
CA SER A 68 11.28 9.96 -0.77
C SER A 68 9.85 9.75 -1.28
N LEU A 69 9.05 8.96 -0.55
CA LEU A 69 7.61 8.81 -0.82
C LEU A 69 6.82 10.13 -0.65
N ASN A 70 7.42 11.13 0.01
CA ASN A 70 6.86 12.48 0.19
C ASN A 70 7.51 13.51 -0.75
N ALA A 71 8.15 13.08 -1.84
CA ALA A 71 8.73 14.00 -2.81
C ALA A 71 7.63 14.88 -3.45
N THR A 72 7.90 16.18 -3.53
CA THR A 72 6.99 17.18 -4.13
C THR A 72 7.58 17.84 -5.37
N GLN A 73 8.83 17.49 -5.74
CA GLN A 73 9.50 18.07 -6.88
C GLN A 73 8.84 17.60 -8.20
N PRO A 74 8.35 18.52 -9.07
CA PRO A 74 7.64 18.14 -10.29
C PRO A 74 8.41 17.16 -11.19
N ALA A 75 9.73 17.34 -11.34
CA ALA A 75 10.56 16.46 -12.14
C ALA A 75 10.56 15.00 -11.64
N LYS A 76 10.56 14.79 -10.33
CA LYS A 76 10.50 13.44 -9.72
C LYS A 76 9.13 12.81 -9.90
N LEU A 77 8.08 13.61 -9.76
CA LEU A 77 6.70 13.16 -9.95
C LEU A 77 6.43 12.78 -11.41
N GLU A 78 6.92 13.56 -12.38
CA GLU A 78 6.81 13.20 -13.80
C GLU A 78 7.62 11.95 -14.14
N ALA A 79 8.81 11.76 -13.54
CA ALA A 79 9.59 10.53 -13.70
C ALA A 79 8.85 9.30 -13.14
N ALA A 80 8.28 9.40 -11.93
CA ALA A 80 7.48 8.34 -11.31
C ALA A 80 6.24 8.00 -12.15
N LYS A 81 5.53 9.02 -12.64
CA LYS A 81 4.40 8.87 -13.56
C LYS A 81 4.80 8.13 -14.83
N ALA A 82 5.93 8.48 -15.46
CA ALA A 82 6.41 7.79 -16.64
C ALA A 82 6.70 6.30 -16.37
N GLN A 83 7.31 5.98 -15.23
CA GLN A 83 7.53 4.59 -14.81
C GLN A 83 6.23 3.81 -14.58
N LEU A 84 5.23 4.43 -13.95
CA LEU A 84 3.91 3.83 -13.71
C LEU A 84 3.14 3.63 -15.01
N MET A 85 3.23 4.58 -15.94
CA MET A 85 2.61 4.46 -17.27
C MET A 85 3.22 3.29 -18.06
N ALA A 86 4.54 3.08 -17.97
CA ALA A 86 5.20 1.91 -18.55
C ALA A 86 4.81 0.60 -17.84
N GLN A 87 4.66 0.63 -16.52
CA GLN A 87 4.24 -0.51 -15.70
C GLN A 87 2.82 -0.98 -16.02
N LYS A 88 1.93 -0.07 -16.38
CA LYS A 88 0.48 -0.31 -16.50
C LYS A 88 0.12 -1.57 -17.30
N ALA A 89 0.89 -1.90 -18.35
CA ALA A 89 0.68 -3.10 -19.16
C ALA A 89 0.95 -4.44 -18.43
N LEU A 90 1.62 -4.40 -17.28
CA LEU A 90 1.89 -5.54 -16.40
C LEU A 90 0.79 -5.74 -15.35
N VAL A 91 0.09 -4.67 -14.98
CA VAL A 91 -0.89 -4.65 -13.89
C VAL A 91 -2.21 -5.22 -14.37
N LYS A 92 -2.76 -6.18 -13.62
CA LYS A 92 -4.08 -6.76 -13.88
C LYS A 92 -5.18 -5.79 -13.46
N THR A 93 -5.07 -5.22 -12.27
CA THR A 93 -6.11 -4.37 -11.69
C THR A 93 -5.54 -3.42 -10.63
N TYR A 94 -6.29 -2.34 -10.41
CA TYR A 94 -6.11 -1.41 -9.29
C TYR A 94 -7.29 -1.58 -8.34
N THR A 95 -7.04 -1.98 -7.10
CA THR A 95 -8.09 -2.25 -6.11
C THR A 95 -7.56 -2.10 -4.69
N SER A 96 -8.37 -1.53 -3.81
CA SER A 96 -8.06 -1.39 -2.38
C SER A 96 -8.94 -2.28 -1.50
N GLU A 97 -9.85 -3.07 -2.09
CA GLU A 97 -10.88 -3.82 -1.36
C GLU A 97 -10.65 -5.33 -1.36
N ASN A 98 -10.18 -5.92 -2.47
CA ASN A 98 -10.22 -7.37 -2.69
C ASN A 98 -8.89 -8.00 -3.17
N TYR A 99 -7.76 -7.30 -3.05
CA TYR A 99 -6.46 -7.82 -3.50
C TYR A 99 -5.98 -9.04 -2.69
N ASP A 100 -6.45 -9.21 -1.45
CA ASP A 100 -6.24 -10.42 -0.66
C ASP A 100 -6.93 -11.64 -1.29
N GLN A 101 -8.18 -11.49 -1.72
CA GLN A 101 -8.92 -12.57 -2.35
C GLN A 101 -8.32 -12.94 -3.71
N LEU A 102 -7.82 -11.94 -4.46
CA LEU A 102 -7.07 -12.18 -5.69
C LEU A 102 -5.76 -12.96 -5.46
N LEU A 103 -5.10 -12.75 -4.32
CA LEU A 103 -3.92 -13.55 -3.93
C LEU A 103 -4.32 -14.97 -3.53
N VAL A 104 -5.42 -15.12 -2.76
CA VAL A 104 -5.93 -16.43 -2.35
C VAL A 104 -6.33 -17.28 -3.56
N SER A 105 -6.93 -16.68 -4.59
CA SER A 105 -7.36 -17.37 -5.81
C SER A 105 -6.26 -17.55 -6.87
N ASP A 106 -5.04 -17.06 -6.63
CA ASP A 106 -3.92 -16.99 -7.60
C ASP A 106 -4.21 -16.17 -8.87
N GLU A 107 -5.29 -15.40 -8.86
CA GLU A 107 -5.59 -14.45 -9.93
C GLU A 107 -4.54 -13.34 -10.05
N VAL A 108 -3.92 -13.00 -8.93
CA VAL A 108 -2.66 -12.26 -8.86
C VAL A 108 -1.69 -13.03 -7.96
N VAL A 109 -0.40 -12.91 -8.23
CA VAL A 109 0.66 -13.55 -7.43
C VAL A 109 1.54 -12.53 -6.71
N LEU A 110 1.38 -11.25 -7.08
CA LEU A 110 1.95 -10.09 -6.41
C LEU A 110 0.85 -9.06 -6.19
N ALA A 111 0.77 -8.52 -4.97
CA ALA A 111 -0.10 -7.43 -4.61
C ALA A 111 0.70 -6.36 -3.88
N HIS A 112 0.64 -5.13 -4.36
CA HIS A 112 0.94 -3.98 -3.52
C HIS A 112 -0.26 -3.77 -2.59
N GLY A 113 -0.05 -3.80 -1.27
CA GLY A 113 -1.15 -3.81 -0.31
C GLY A 113 -0.76 -3.55 1.14
N TRP A 114 -1.77 -3.26 1.96
CA TRP A 114 -1.63 -2.99 3.39
C TRP A 114 -1.38 -4.27 4.18
N SER A 115 -0.49 -4.19 5.17
CA SER A 115 -0.05 -5.33 5.97
C SER A 115 -1.20 -6.11 6.62
N GLY A 116 -2.20 -5.42 7.18
CA GLY A 116 -3.34 -6.07 7.84
C GLY A 116 -4.13 -6.98 6.89
N THR A 117 -4.47 -6.47 5.71
CA THR A 117 -5.23 -7.21 4.70
C THR A 117 -4.44 -8.39 4.12
N ILE A 118 -3.14 -8.21 3.86
CA ILE A 118 -2.30 -9.32 3.39
C ILE A 118 -2.13 -10.40 4.48
N LEU A 119 -1.97 -10.01 5.75
CA LEU A 119 -1.85 -10.97 6.85
C LEU A 119 -3.15 -11.75 7.07
N ARG A 120 -4.31 -11.13 6.82
CA ARG A 120 -5.60 -11.85 6.79
C ARG A 120 -5.62 -12.89 5.66
N ALA A 121 -5.15 -12.54 4.47
CA ALA A 121 -4.99 -13.48 3.36
C ALA A 121 -4.05 -14.66 3.74
N ALA A 122 -2.94 -14.36 4.43
CA ALA A 122 -2.00 -15.37 4.89
C ALA A 122 -2.57 -16.31 5.96
N ALA A 123 -3.52 -15.85 6.77
CA ALA A 123 -4.25 -16.70 7.71
C ALA A 123 -5.17 -17.69 7.00
N GLU A 124 -5.72 -17.32 5.85
CA GLU A 124 -6.56 -18.19 5.01
C GLU A 124 -5.71 -19.14 4.15
N ARG A 125 -4.63 -18.63 3.55
CA ARG A 125 -3.70 -19.39 2.70
C ARG A 125 -2.25 -19.18 3.15
N PRO A 126 -1.65 -20.15 3.88
CA PRO A 126 -0.32 -19.99 4.47
C PRO A 126 0.84 -19.76 3.49
N SER A 127 0.67 -20.04 2.20
CA SER A 127 1.67 -19.75 1.16
C SER A 127 1.76 -18.26 0.83
N ILE A 128 0.73 -17.47 1.15
CA ILE A 128 0.76 -16.02 1.02
C ILE A 128 1.68 -15.45 2.11
N LYS A 129 2.62 -14.61 1.69
CA LYS A 129 3.60 -13.94 2.53
C LYS A 129 3.57 -12.45 2.26
N TYR A 130 4.05 -11.69 3.24
CA TYR A 130 4.18 -10.25 3.17
C TYR A 130 5.65 -9.87 3.34
N VAL A 131 6.12 -8.90 2.55
CA VAL A 131 7.47 -8.36 2.68
C VAL A 131 7.44 -6.83 2.55
N ILE A 132 8.22 -6.18 3.39
CA ILE A 132 8.57 -4.77 3.20
C ILE A 132 9.82 -4.74 2.31
N PRO A 133 9.75 -4.11 1.12
CA PRO A 133 10.89 -4.05 0.22
C PRO A 133 12.11 -3.34 0.82
N LYS A 134 13.31 -3.65 0.32
CA LYS A 134 14.58 -3.10 0.84
C LYS A 134 14.68 -1.58 0.72
N GLU A 135 13.97 -0.97 -0.23
CA GLU A 135 13.87 0.48 -0.40
C GLU A 135 13.01 1.15 0.69
N GLY A 136 12.39 0.34 1.57
CA GLY A 136 11.37 0.75 2.53
C GLY A 136 9.97 0.73 1.93
N GLY A 137 8.97 0.95 2.79
CA GLY A 137 7.57 1.08 2.39
C GLY A 137 6.90 2.28 3.08
N THR A 138 5.57 2.36 2.93
CA THR A 138 4.76 3.34 3.65
C THR A 138 4.53 2.83 5.08
N ILE A 139 4.64 3.72 6.06
CA ILE A 139 4.01 3.55 7.38
C ILE A 139 2.84 4.53 7.39
N TRP A 140 1.64 4.01 7.63
CA TRP A 140 0.39 4.78 7.63
C TRP A 140 -0.30 4.66 8.98
N GLN A 141 -1.15 5.64 9.27
CA GLN A 141 -1.96 5.71 10.49
C GLN A 141 -3.32 6.30 10.14
N ASP A 142 -4.37 5.57 10.45
CA ASP A 142 -5.74 6.05 10.44
C ASP A 142 -6.09 6.62 11.80
N ASN A 143 -6.78 7.75 11.80
CA ASN A 143 -7.16 8.46 13.00
C ASN A 143 -8.67 8.66 13.05
N LEU A 144 -9.25 8.47 14.22
CA LEU A 144 -10.63 8.88 14.49
C LEU A 144 -10.68 10.40 14.66
N CYS A 145 -11.71 11.02 14.08
CA CYS A 145 -12.00 12.44 14.28
C CYS A 145 -13.51 12.66 14.32
N VAL A 146 -13.95 13.68 15.05
CA VAL A 146 -15.35 14.10 15.08
C VAL A 146 -15.54 15.24 14.09
N LEU A 147 -16.45 15.04 13.13
CA LEU A 147 -16.74 16.04 12.12
C LEU A 147 -17.42 17.26 12.74
N LYS A 148 -16.99 18.45 12.32
CA LYS A 148 -17.63 19.72 12.73
C LYS A 148 -19.14 19.75 12.45
N SER A 149 -19.59 19.06 11.40
CA SER A 149 -20.99 18.96 10.99
C SER A 149 -21.80 17.86 11.68
N SER A 150 -21.16 17.03 12.52
CA SER A 150 -21.86 15.95 13.23
C SER A 150 -22.98 16.52 14.10
N GLN A 151 -24.17 15.94 14.00
CA GLN A 151 -25.31 16.27 14.87
C GLN A 151 -25.26 15.51 16.20
N HIS A 152 -24.29 14.58 16.34
CA HIS A 152 -24.14 13.68 17.49
C HIS A 152 -22.69 13.71 18.00
N GLN A 153 -22.20 14.91 18.32
CA GLN A 153 -20.80 15.09 18.73
C GLN A 153 -20.48 14.40 20.06
N ASP A 154 -21.37 14.51 21.05
CA ASP A 154 -21.16 13.91 22.37
C ASP A 154 -21.08 12.38 22.29
N ASP A 155 -21.98 11.75 21.53
CA ASP A 155 -21.97 10.30 21.31
C ASP A 155 -20.66 9.87 20.62
N ALA A 156 -20.23 10.62 19.59
CA ALA A 156 -19.00 10.34 18.85
C ALA A 156 -17.73 10.49 19.71
N MET A 157 -17.75 11.37 20.72
CA MET A 157 -16.64 11.55 21.66
C MET A 157 -16.63 10.51 22.79
N THR A 158 -17.69 9.72 22.93
CA THR A 158 -17.84 8.71 23.99
C THR A 158 -17.50 7.28 23.53
N LEU A 159 -17.43 7.06 22.20
CA LEU A 159 -17.00 5.82 21.54
C LEU A 159 -15.51 5.54 21.74
#